data_AF-A0A524DJ90-F1
#
_entry.id   AF-A0A524DJ90-F1
#
_cell.length_a   1.000
_cell.length_b   1.000
_cell.length_c   1.000
_cell.angle_alpha   90.00
_cell.angle_beta   90.00
_cell.angle_gamma   90.00
#
_symmetry.space_group_name_H-M   'P 1'
#
loop_
_entity.id
_entity.type
_entity.pdbx_description
1 polymer ?
#
loop_
_entity_poly.entity_id
_entity_poly.type
_entity_poly.pdbx_seq_one_letter_code
_entity_poly.pdbx_strand_id
1 'polypeptide(L)' 'MEILIKTPNKVMNEKQPKTQKVDYWSEFGKGYLEVENMKKRALSKAYKKAYDELEDKESFNAQYLKTLID' A
#
# COMPACT_ATOMS: atom_id res chain seq x y z
N MET A 1 -32.31 -61.66 -7.77
CA MET A 1 -32.23 -60.23 -7.40
C MET A 1 -31.15 -59.60 -8.24
N GLU A 2 -31.53 -58.76 -9.20
CA GLU A 2 -30.56 -58.00 -10.00
C GLU A 2 -30.17 -56.75 -9.22
N ILE A 3 -28.88 -56.63 -8.89
CA ILE A 3 -28.35 -55.48 -8.16
C ILE A 3 -28.09 -54.38 -9.19
N LEU A 4 -29.02 -53.44 -9.31
CA LEU A 4 -28.81 -52.21 -10.06
C LEU A 4 -27.71 -51.39 -9.35
N ILE A 5 -26.48 -51.46 -9.86
CA ILE A 5 -25.41 -50.55 -9.43
C ILE A 5 -25.70 -49.20 -10.08
N LYS A 6 -26.41 -48.32 -9.38
CA LYS A 6 -26.48 -46.89 -9.72
C LYS A 6 -25.08 -46.31 -9.54
N THR A 7 -24.39 -46.06 -10.64
CA THR A 7 -23.19 -45.23 -10.64
C THR A 7 -23.55 -43.84 -10.10
N PRO A 8 -22.83 -43.32 -9.10
CA PRO A 8 -23.08 -41.98 -8.61
C PRO A 8 -22.78 -41.00 -9.74
N ASN A 9 -23.77 -40.15 -10.03
CA ASN A 9 -23.71 -39.10 -11.01
C ASN A 9 -22.36 -38.38 -10.95
N LYS A 10 -21.70 -38.37 -12.10
CA LYS A 10 -20.58 -37.52 -12.49
C LYS A 10 -20.78 -36.15 -11.84
N VAL A 11 -20.04 -35.88 -10.76
CA VAL A 11 -20.08 -34.60 -10.06
C VAL A 11 -19.72 -33.54 -11.09
N MET A 12 -20.71 -32.75 -11.48
CA MET A 12 -20.50 -31.61 -12.35
C MET A 12 -19.45 -30.74 -11.67
N ASN A 13 -18.36 -30.46 -12.40
CA ASN A 13 -17.37 -29.46 -12.02
C ASN A 13 -18.07 -28.10 -11.94
N GLU A 14 -18.73 -27.83 -10.81
CA GLU A 14 -19.05 -26.48 -10.40
C GLU A 14 -17.71 -25.79 -10.21
N LYS A 15 -17.35 -24.96 -11.19
CA LYS A 15 -16.25 -24.02 -11.06
C LYS A 15 -16.62 -23.13 -9.87
N GLN A 16 -16.11 -23.50 -8.69
CA GLN A 16 -16.18 -22.64 -7.51
C GLN A 16 -15.72 -21.25 -7.95
N PRO A 17 -16.49 -20.18 -7.67
CA PRO A 17 -16.03 -18.84 -7.95
C PRO A 17 -14.69 -18.72 -7.22
N LYS A 18 -13.62 -18.38 -7.96
CA LYS A 18 -12.32 -18.11 -7.36
C LYS A 18 -12.54 -16.95 -6.39
N THR A 19 -12.73 -17.26 -5.13
CA THR A 19 -12.66 -16.29 -4.05
C THR A 19 -11.30 -15.63 -4.23
N GLN A 20 -11.30 -14.34 -4.58
CA GLN A 20 -10.09 -13.53 -4.54
C GLN A 20 -9.57 -13.67 -3.12
N LYS A 21 -8.54 -14.49 -2.95
CA LYS A 21 -7.91 -14.68 -1.66
C LYS A 21 -7.15 -13.38 -1.41
N VAL A 22 -7.81 -12.48 -0.70
CA VAL A 22 -7.23 -11.20 -0.32
C VAL A 22 -6.02 -11.51 0.54
N ASP A 23 -4.83 -11.24 0.02
CA ASP A 23 -3.59 -11.41 0.75
C ASP A 23 -3.49 -10.25 1.75
N TYR A 24 -3.94 -10.50 2.98
CA TYR A 24 -3.95 -9.54 4.07
C TYR A 24 -2.61 -8.81 4.22
N TRP A 25 -1.48 -9.51 4.08
CA TRP A 25 -0.16 -8.91 4.21
C TRP A 25 0.15 -7.93 3.08
N SER A 26 -0.32 -8.23 1.87
CA SER A 26 -0.18 -7.32 0.73
C SER A 26 -0.99 -6.04 0.93
N GLU A 27 -2.24 -6.15 1.37
CA GLU A 27 -3.09 -4.98 1.62
C GLU A 27 -2.59 -4.14 2.79
N PHE A 28 -2.20 -4.80 3.88
CA PHE A 28 -1.58 -4.14 5.02
C PHE A 28 -0.31 -3.40 4.61
N GLY A 29 0.59 -4.06 3.88
CA GLY A 29 1.84 -3.45 3.42
C GLY A 29 1.61 -2.23 2.51
N LYS A 30 0.62 -2.30 1.62
CA LYS A 30 0.22 -1.16 0.77
C LYS A 30 -0.30 0.00 1.60
N GLY A 31 -1.24 -0.25 2.52
CA GLY A 31 -1.81 0.78 3.37
C GLY A 31 -0.76 1.43 4.28
N TYR A 32 0.13 0.64 4.87
CA TYR A 32 1.23 1.14 5.69
C TYR A 32 2.16 2.05 4.88
N LEU A 33 2.60 1.59 3.69
CA LEU A 33 3.47 2.36 2.82
C LEU A 33 2.81 3.66 2.35
N GLU A 34 1.51 3.63 2.06
CA GLU A 34 0.75 4.84 1.70
C GLU A 34 0.74 5.87 2.83
N VAL A 35 0.47 5.44 4.06
CA VAL A 35 0.48 6.31 5.25
C VAL A 35 1.86 6.92 5.48
N GLU A 36 2.93 6.12 5.39
CA GLU A 36 4.30 6.61 5.55
C GLU A 36 4.68 7.61 4.45
N ASN A 37 4.26 7.36 3.20
CA ASN A 37 4.44 8.30 2.10
C ASN A 37 3.66 9.60 2.32
N MET A 38 2.44 9.54 2.85
CA MET A 38 1.65 10.73 3.20
C MET A 38 2.35 11.55 4.28
N LYS A 39 2.85 10.92 5.34
CA LYS A 39 3.62 11.59 6.41
C LYS A 39 4.87 12.25 5.85
N LYS A 40 5.65 11.54 5.03
CA LYS A 40 6.87 12.08 4.40
C LYS A 40 6.56 13.29 3.51
N ARG A 41 5.48 13.24 2.73
CA ARG A 41 5.02 14.38 1.92
C ARG A 41 4.61 15.59 2.77
N ALA A 42 3.89 15.36 3.86
CA ALA A 42 3.51 16.44 4.78
C ALA A 42 4.74 17.10 5.41
N LEU A 43 5.72 16.29 5.83
CA LEU A 43 6.97 16.76 6.42
C LEU A 43 7.82 17.55 5.42
N SER A 44 7.98 17.05 4.20
CA SER A 44 8.68 17.76 3.12
C SER A 44 8.04 19.11 2.80
N LYS A 45 6.69 19.19 2.79
CA LYS A 45 5.97 20.47 2.64
C LYS A 45 6.28 21.43 3.79
N ALA A 46 6.37 20.94 5.02
CA ALA A 46 6.71 21.76 6.17
C ALA A 46 8.15 22.30 6.08
N TYR A 47 9.12 21.47 5.69
CA TYR A 47 10.49 21.90 5.47
C TYR A 47 10.61 22.94 4.36
N LYS A 48 9.91 22.72 3.24
CA LYS A 48 9.87 23.70 2.15
C LYS A 48 9.31 25.05 2.61
N LYS A 49 8.20 25.03 3.35
CA LYS A 49 7.62 26.25 3.92
C LYS A 49 8.59 26.97 4.85
N ALA A 50 9.23 26.23 5.76
CA ALA A 50 10.22 26.80 6.67
C ALA A 50 11.44 27.36 5.91
N TYR A 51 11.90 26.68 4.86
CA TYR A 51 12.96 27.16 4.00
C TYR A 51 12.54 28.46 3.33
N ASP A 52 11.35 28.51 2.72
CA ASP A 52 10.81 29.68 2.00
C ASP A 52 10.68 30.90 2.92
N GLU A 53 10.30 30.71 4.18
CA GLU A 53 10.17 31.76 5.20
C GLU A 53 11.51 32.32 5.72
N LEU A 54 12.64 31.63 5.54
CA LEU A 54 13.95 32.15 5.93
C LEU A 54 14.40 33.28 4.98
N GLU A 55 14.77 34.43 5.53
CA GLU A 55 15.33 35.54 4.72
C GLU A 55 16.73 35.18 4.20
N ASP A 56 17.59 34.65 5.07
CA ASP A 56 18.95 34.26 4.72
C ASP A 56 19.02 32.80 4.24
N LYS A 57 19.05 32.63 2.92
CA LYS A 57 19.16 31.32 2.25
C LYS A 57 20.56 30.71 2.33
N GLU A 58 21.59 31.47 2.71
CA GLU A 58 22.96 30.99 2.87
C GLU A 58 23.27 30.55 4.30
N SER A 59 22.37 30.83 5.25
CA SER A 59 22.49 30.36 6.62
C SER A 59 22.56 28.83 6.72
N PHE A 60 23.25 28.34 7.76
CA PHE A 60 23.30 26.91 8.07
C PHE A 60 21.90 26.26 8.12
N ASN A 61 20.93 26.97 8.71
CA ASN A 61 19.55 26.49 8.82
C ASN A 61 18.89 26.34 7.45
N ALA A 62 19.09 27.31 6.55
CA ALA A 62 18.57 27.22 5.19
C ALA A 62 19.22 26.07 4.41
N GLN A 63 20.54 25.91 4.49
CA GLN A 63 21.23 24.80 3.83
C GLN A 63 20.81 23.45 4.40
N TYR A 64 20.65 23.32 5.71
CA TYR A 64 20.14 22.10 6.34
C TYR A 64 18.72 21.78 5.87
N LEU A 65 17.80 22.75 5.88
CA LEU A 65 16.44 22.54 5.38
C LEU A 65 16.44 22.13 3.90
N LYS A 66 17.34 22.68 3.08
CA LYS A 66 17.51 22.28 1.69
C LYS A 66 17.86 20.80 1.55
N THR A 67 18.76 20.26 2.37
CA THR A 67 19.10 18.82 2.37
C THR A 67 17.96 17.89 2.80
N LEU A 68 16.93 18.41 3.45
CA LEU A 68 15.74 17.64 3.83
C LEU A 68 14.64 17.70 2.76
N ILE A 69 14.76 18.61 1.80
CA ILE A 69 13.82 18.83 0.69
C ILE A 69 14.31 18.11 -0.57
N ASP A 70 15.59 18.31 -0.91
CA ASP A 70 16.28 17.74 -2.08
C ASP A 70 16.77 16.30 -1.82
#